data_AF-A0A938AXV3-F1
#
_entry.id   AF-A0A938AXV3-F1
#
_cell.length_a   1.000
_cell.length_b   1.000
_cell.length_c   1.000
_cell.angle_alpha   90.00
_cell.angle_beta   90.00
_cell.angle_gamma   90.00
#
_symmetry.space_group_name_H-M   'P 1'
#
loop_
_entity.id
_entity.type
_entity.pdbx_description
1 polymer ?
#
loop_
_entity_poly.entity_id
_entity_poly.type
_entity_poly.pdbx_seq_one_letter_code
_entity_poly.pdbx_strand_id
1 'polypeptide(L)'
;MQLFHQPPPDEAENRFKQGLHYRDRKKKEFDFDLAVGSFKEAIRLNPEIERYHRELGKTYVAAPLLAVSRGIGNGLALGKYLGLAIGELNRALELDFSQTETHLVLGEVHMYLGDDQKATECFQAAIVAASAPFSFLSPSSFIDGLLLKSYIKRRLKHLKQGKNRKADPKMAETCLEQAVIYRNEEQYELADKQLLMAFQFAPDWAWLHKTICKLVSGGKHG
;
A
#
# COMPACT_ATOMS: atom_id res chain seq x y z
N MET A 1 19.74 31.11 24.55
CA MET A 1 19.02 30.91 23.28
C MET A 1 19.53 29.63 22.66
N GLN A 2 18.77 28.54 22.71
CA GLN A 2 19.06 27.36 21.91
C GLN A 2 18.60 27.68 20.48
N LEU A 3 19.56 27.88 19.59
CA LEU A 3 19.31 27.93 18.15
C LEU A 3 18.87 26.53 17.75
N PHE A 4 17.58 26.34 17.50
CA PHE A 4 17.11 25.17 16.77
C PHE A 4 17.74 25.24 15.38
N HIS A 5 18.84 24.50 15.19
CA HIS A 5 19.31 24.18 13.85
C HIS A 5 18.21 23.33 13.22
N GLN A 6 17.38 23.95 12.37
CA GLN A 6 16.61 23.18 11.41
C GLN A 6 17.63 22.37 10.60
N PRO A 7 17.49 21.03 10.54
CA PRO A 7 18.32 20.23 9.66
C PRO A 7 18.15 20.77 8.23
N PRO A 8 19.21 20.74 7.39
CA PRO A 8 19.13 21.28 6.04
C PRO A 8 17.88 20.73 5.32
N PRO A 9 17.11 21.54 4.58
CA PRO A 9 15.92 21.08 3.85
C PRO A 9 16.17 19.85 2.97
N ASP A 10 17.43 19.65 2.55
CA ASP A 10 17.87 18.51 1.77
C ASP A 10 17.93 17.19 2.56
N GLU A 11 18.06 17.21 3.89
CA GLU A 11 18.22 15.99 4.68
C GLU A 11 16.93 15.18 4.77
N ALA A 12 15.78 15.82 5.03
CA ALA A 12 14.48 15.16 5.02
C ALA A 12 14.18 14.54 3.65
N GLU A 13 14.48 15.28 2.58
CA GLU A 13 14.31 14.81 1.21
C GLU A 13 15.27 13.66 0.85
N ASN A 14 16.50 13.70 1.36
CA ASN A 14 17.45 12.60 1.19
C ASN A 14 16.97 11.33 1.89
N ARG A 15 16.43 11.44 3.11
CA ARG A 15 15.79 10.31 3.82
C ARG A 15 14.58 9.79 3.06
N PHE A 16 13.76 10.67 2.50
CA PHE A 16 12.65 10.27 1.65
C PHE A 16 13.11 9.49 0.41
N LYS A 17 14.13 9.98 -0.29
CA LYS A 17 14.73 9.29 -1.46
C LYS A 17 15.33 7.93 -1.08
N GLN A 18 15.96 7.81 0.10
CA GLN A 18 16.41 6.52 0.64
C GLN A 18 15.23 5.58 0.86
N GLY A 19 14.13 6.06 1.43
CA GLY A 19 12.90 5.28 1.60
C GLY A 19 12.36 4.75 0.27
N LEU A 20 12.31 5.61 -0.76
CA LEU A 20 11.92 5.20 -2.11
C LEU A 20 12.89 4.15 -2.71
N HIS A 21 14.19 4.30 -2.47
CA HIS A 21 15.21 3.38 -2.93
C HIS A 21 15.04 1.99 -2.32
N TYR A 22 14.96 1.90 -0.99
CA TYR A 22 14.82 0.63 -0.27
C TYR A 22 13.46 -0.04 -0.50
N ARG A 23 12.42 0.71 -0.86
CA ARG A 23 11.10 0.15 -1.17
C ARG A 23 11.03 -0.53 -2.53
N ASP A 24 11.95 -0.23 -3.46
CA ASP A 24 11.89 -0.77 -4.81
C ASP A 24 12.24 -2.26 -4.85
N ARG A 25 11.21 -3.11 -4.88
CA ARG A 25 11.34 -4.58 -4.89
C ARG A 25 12.08 -5.17 -6.11
N LYS A 26 12.36 -4.38 -7.14
CA LYS A 26 13.18 -4.81 -8.28
C LYS A 26 14.67 -4.67 -8.02
N LYS A 27 15.04 -3.88 -7.01
CA LYS A 27 16.44 -3.66 -6.63
C LYS A 27 16.92 -4.73 -5.68
N LYS A 28 18.23 -4.98 -5.73
CA LYS A 28 18.91 -5.89 -4.80
C LYS A 28 18.86 -5.33 -3.37
N GLU A 29 18.87 -4.01 -3.26
CA GLU A 29 18.80 -3.24 -2.03
C GLU A 29 17.39 -3.15 -1.46
N PHE A 30 16.40 -3.89 -1.99
CA PHE A 30 15.06 -3.91 -1.40
C PHE A 30 15.14 -4.31 0.08
N ASP A 31 14.67 -3.43 0.94
CA ASP A 31 14.60 -3.65 2.38
C ASP A 31 13.43 -2.86 2.94
N PHE A 32 12.41 -3.59 3.41
CA PHE A 32 11.18 -2.99 3.90
C PHE A 32 11.40 -2.20 5.19
N ASP A 33 12.24 -2.70 6.10
CA ASP A 33 12.46 -2.07 7.40
C ASP A 33 13.29 -0.79 7.24
N LEU A 34 14.30 -0.80 6.36
CA LEU A 34 15.04 0.40 5.98
C LEU A 34 14.16 1.41 5.24
N ALA A 35 13.25 0.96 4.37
CA ALA A 35 12.29 1.85 3.72
C ALA A 35 11.40 2.57 4.73
N VAL A 36 10.77 1.81 5.64
CA VAL A 36 9.92 2.36 6.72
C VAL A 36 10.72 3.30 7.62
N GLY A 37 11.93 2.91 8.04
CA GLY A 37 12.80 3.74 8.87
C GLY A 37 13.18 5.07 8.20
N SER A 38 13.52 5.02 6.91
CA SER A 38 13.89 6.21 6.14
C SER A 38 12.72 7.16 5.95
N PHE A 39 11.51 6.65 5.68
CA PHE A 39 10.32 7.51 5.61
C PHE A 39 9.95 8.11 6.97
N LYS A 40 10.03 7.34 8.06
CA LYS A 40 9.81 7.87 9.42
C LYS A 40 10.78 8.98 9.75
N GLU A 41 12.04 8.84 9.37
CA GLU A 41 13.05 9.87 9.59
C GLU A 41 12.78 11.12 8.74
N ALA A 42 12.36 10.96 7.49
CA ALA A 42 11.91 12.09 6.65
C ALA A 42 10.77 12.87 7.31
N ILE A 43 9.76 12.17 7.85
CA ILE A 43 8.65 12.76 8.59
C ILE A 43 9.13 13.42 9.89
N ARG A 44 10.05 12.79 10.64
CA ARG A 44 10.62 13.36 11.87
C ARG A 44 11.34 14.68 11.60
N LEU A 45 12.05 14.77 10.49
CA LEU A 45 12.79 15.96 10.08
C LEU A 45 11.88 17.05 9.53
N ASN A 46 10.84 16.69 8.77
CA ASN A 46 9.85 17.62 8.24
C ASN A 46 8.44 16.96 8.14
N PRO A 47 7.57 17.16 9.15
CA PRO A 47 6.26 16.51 9.23
C PRO A 47 5.17 17.21 8.41
N GLU A 48 5.46 18.36 7.79
CA GLU A 48 4.46 19.14 7.03
C GLU A 48 4.46 18.80 5.53
N ILE A 49 5.22 17.76 5.13
CA ILE A 49 5.28 17.29 3.74
C ILE A 49 4.33 16.11 3.56
N GLU A 50 3.22 16.35 2.84
CA GLU A 50 2.14 15.39 2.64
C GLU A 50 2.60 14.09 1.97
N ARG A 51 3.55 14.18 1.02
CA ARG A 51 4.05 13.00 0.30
C ARG A 51 4.83 12.05 1.19
N TYR A 52 5.47 12.52 2.27
CA TYR A 52 6.22 11.65 3.15
C TYR A 52 5.27 10.72 3.90
N HIS A 53 4.20 11.29 4.44
CA HIS A 53 3.10 10.55 5.05
C HIS A 53 2.41 9.61 4.05
N ARG A 54 2.08 10.10 2.85
CA ARG A 54 1.43 9.29 1.80
C ARG A 54 2.27 8.06 1.42
N GLU A 55 3.57 8.23 1.19
CA GLU A 55 4.45 7.12 0.79
C GLU A 55 4.72 6.13 1.94
N LEU A 56 4.79 6.60 3.19
CA LEU A 56 4.84 5.71 4.35
C LEU A 56 3.53 4.90 4.49
N GLY A 57 2.38 5.56 4.35
CA GLY A 57 1.07 4.93 4.33
C GLY A 57 0.99 3.82 3.28
N LYS A 58 1.34 4.11 2.02
CA LYS A 58 1.42 3.12 0.93
C LYS A 58 2.33 1.94 1.26
N THR A 59 3.47 2.21 1.91
CA THR A 59 4.41 1.17 2.33
C THR A 59 3.78 0.24 3.37
N TYR A 60 3.06 0.77 4.35
CA TYR A 60 2.30 -0.04 5.30
C TYR A 60 1.17 -0.85 4.65
N VAL A 61 0.43 -0.27 3.70
CA VAL A 61 -0.62 -1.01 2.96
C VAL A 61 -0.05 -2.22 2.22
N ALA A 62 1.14 -2.07 1.62
CA ALA A 62 1.79 -3.15 0.87
C ALA A 62 2.34 -4.27 1.78
N ALA A 63 2.49 -4.03 3.09
CA ALA A 63 3.24 -4.90 3.97
C ALA A 63 2.75 -6.37 3.95
N PRO A 64 1.44 -6.68 4.06
CA PRO A 64 1.00 -8.07 4.07
C PRO A 64 1.27 -8.80 2.75
N LEU A 65 1.12 -8.11 1.61
CA LEU A 65 1.42 -8.68 0.30
C LEU A 65 2.94 -8.94 0.13
N LEU A 66 3.76 -7.97 0.55
CA LEU A 66 5.22 -8.11 0.56
C LEU A 66 5.66 -9.21 1.52
N ALA A 67 4.94 -9.46 2.60
CA ALA A 67 5.27 -10.53 3.53
C ALA A 67 5.17 -11.89 2.83
N VAL A 68 4.17 -12.07 1.96
CA VAL A 68 4.00 -13.30 1.16
C VAL A 68 5.02 -13.41 0.04
N SER A 69 5.26 -12.34 -0.73
CA SER A 69 6.11 -12.46 -1.93
C SER A 69 7.57 -12.11 -1.71
N ARG A 70 7.93 -11.43 -0.61
CA ARG A 70 9.31 -10.98 -0.30
C ARG A 70 9.81 -11.32 1.10
N GLY A 71 8.92 -11.63 2.05
CA GLY A 71 9.34 -12.13 3.37
C GLY A 71 9.72 -11.02 4.33
N ILE A 72 8.94 -9.96 4.36
CA ILE A 72 9.13 -8.82 5.27
C ILE A 72 8.45 -9.04 6.63
N GLY A 73 8.67 -8.13 7.57
CA GLY A 73 7.76 -7.90 8.70
C GLY A 73 8.08 -8.69 9.97
N ASN A 74 9.29 -8.52 10.51
CA ASN A 74 9.76 -9.31 11.65
C ASN A 74 9.33 -8.74 13.01
N GLY A 75 8.96 -7.46 13.06
CA GLY A 75 8.76 -6.70 14.31
C GLY A 75 7.32 -6.38 14.71
N LEU A 76 6.35 -6.38 13.77
CA LEU A 76 4.96 -6.01 14.03
C LEU A 76 3.99 -7.03 13.41
N ALA A 77 2.90 -7.33 14.11
CA ALA A 77 1.83 -8.16 13.56
C ALA A 77 1.24 -7.51 12.30
N LEU A 78 1.19 -8.24 11.18
CA LEU A 78 0.79 -7.70 9.87
C LEU A 78 -0.57 -6.98 9.88
N GLY A 79 -1.51 -7.48 10.69
CA GLY A 79 -2.84 -6.88 10.85
C GLY A 79 -2.84 -5.45 11.43
N LYS A 80 -1.73 -4.99 12.04
CA LYS A 80 -1.61 -3.63 12.57
C LYS A 80 -1.21 -2.60 11.50
N TYR A 81 -0.64 -3.03 10.38
CA TYR A 81 -0.16 -2.09 9.36
C TYR A 81 -1.28 -1.27 8.71
N LEU A 82 -2.49 -1.81 8.56
CA LEU A 82 -3.61 -1.03 8.02
C LEU A 82 -4.00 0.15 8.93
N GLY A 83 -3.91 -0.02 10.26
CA GLY A 83 -4.16 1.08 11.21
C GLY A 83 -3.09 2.17 11.11
N LEU A 84 -1.81 1.78 10.99
CA LEU A 84 -0.72 2.72 10.75
C LEU A 84 -0.88 3.45 9.41
N ALA A 85 -1.28 2.72 8.36
CA ALA A 85 -1.54 3.30 7.04
C ALA A 85 -2.64 4.36 7.11
N ILE A 86 -3.76 4.10 7.80
CA ILE A 86 -4.84 5.10 7.97
C ILE A 86 -4.30 6.36 8.65
N GLY A 87 -3.51 6.22 9.72
CA GLY A 87 -2.94 7.36 10.44
C GLY A 87 -2.10 8.26 9.53
N GLU A 88 -1.16 7.67 8.78
CA GLU A 88 -0.30 8.42 7.86
C GLU A 88 -1.09 9.02 6.68
N LEU A 89 -2.02 8.27 6.09
CA LEU A 89 -2.82 8.76 4.96
C LEU A 89 -3.77 9.89 5.38
N ASN A 90 -4.34 9.84 6.59
CA ASN A 90 -5.13 10.95 7.12
C ASN A 90 -4.25 12.18 7.36
N ARG A 91 -3.04 12.01 7.89
CA ARG A 91 -2.10 13.14 8.04
C ARG A 91 -1.75 13.76 6.68
N ALA A 92 -1.58 12.95 5.64
CA ALA A 92 -1.37 13.45 4.29
C ALA A 92 -2.58 14.28 3.78
N LEU A 93 -3.82 13.86 4.06
CA LEU A 93 -5.03 14.61 3.68
C LEU A 93 -5.24 15.90 4.50
N GLU A 94 -4.81 15.93 5.76
CA GLU A 94 -4.82 17.16 6.56
C GLU A 94 -3.90 18.24 5.98
N LEU A 95 -2.75 17.81 5.43
CA LEU A 95 -1.76 18.69 4.80
C LEU A 95 -2.18 19.11 3.38
N ASP A 96 -2.72 18.18 2.60
CA ASP A 96 -3.30 18.44 1.29
C ASP A 96 -4.48 17.51 1.00
N PHE A 97 -5.68 18.08 1.07
CA PHE A 97 -6.93 17.37 0.87
C PHE A 97 -7.22 17.00 -0.60
N SER A 98 -6.47 17.55 -1.57
CA SER A 98 -6.72 17.37 -3.00
C SER A 98 -6.00 16.15 -3.62
N GLN A 99 -5.40 15.32 -2.76
CA GLN A 99 -4.55 14.21 -3.17
C GLN A 99 -5.37 12.98 -3.59
N THR A 100 -5.62 12.89 -4.90
CA THR A 100 -6.31 11.75 -5.54
C THR A 100 -5.74 10.40 -5.12
N GLU A 101 -4.40 10.28 -5.09
CA GLU A 101 -3.72 9.04 -4.73
C GLU A 101 -3.99 8.65 -3.28
N THR A 102 -3.99 9.61 -2.35
CA THR A 102 -4.24 9.34 -0.92
C THR A 102 -5.65 8.79 -0.70
N HIS A 103 -6.66 9.38 -1.35
CA HIS A 103 -8.03 8.85 -1.31
C HIS A 103 -8.14 7.46 -1.92
N LEU A 104 -7.42 7.18 -3.01
CA LEU A 104 -7.39 5.85 -3.60
C LEU A 104 -6.80 4.82 -2.62
N VAL A 105 -5.67 5.14 -1.99
CA VAL A 105 -5.00 4.21 -1.06
C VAL A 105 -5.87 3.97 0.18
N LEU A 106 -6.52 5.00 0.73
CA LEU A 106 -7.50 4.83 1.81
C LEU A 106 -8.67 3.92 1.40
N GLY A 107 -9.15 4.06 0.16
CA GLY A 107 -10.17 3.17 -0.39
C GLY A 107 -9.72 1.71 -0.41
N GLU A 108 -8.46 1.45 -0.77
CA GLU A 108 -7.88 0.10 -0.70
C GLU A 108 -7.74 -0.40 0.73
N VAL A 109 -7.33 0.45 1.68
CA VAL A 109 -7.26 0.07 3.09
C VAL A 109 -8.63 -0.34 3.62
N HIS A 110 -9.67 0.45 3.37
CA HIS A 110 -11.03 0.11 3.78
C HIS A 110 -11.54 -1.15 3.09
N MET A 111 -11.18 -1.37 1.83
CA MET A 111 -11.48 -2.60 1.10
C MET A 111 -10.78 -3.82 1.73
N TYR A 112 -9.53 -3.69 2.22
CA TYR A 112 -8.84 -4.76 2.96
C TYR A 112 -9.40 -4.99 4.37
N LEU A 113 -9.98 -3.96 4.99
CA LEU A 113 -10.70 -4.09 6.25
C LEU A 113 -12.09 -4.74 6.06
N GLY A 114 -12.62 -4.74 4.84
CA GLY A 114 -13.99 -5.15 4.51
C GLY A 114 -15.04 -4.07 4.81
N ASP A 115 -14.61 -2.82 4.96
CA ASP A 115 -15.49 -1.66 5.09
C ASP A 115 -15.82 -1.10 3.70
N ASP A 116 -16.65 -1.85 2.96
CA ASP A 116 -16.97 -1.57 1.55
C ASP A 116 -17.64 -0.20 1.36
N GLN A 117 -18.36 0.28 2.38
CA GLN A 117 -18.97 1.61 2.38
C GLN A 117 -17.88 2.69 2.38
N LYS A 118 -16.97 2.69 3.36
CA LYS A 118 -15.89 3.68 3.38
C LYS A 118 -14.96 3.54 2.19
N ALA A 119 -14.70 2.30 1.73
CA ALA A 119 -13.93 2.08 0.52
C ALA A 119 -14.57 2.78 -0.68
N THR A 120 -15.89 2.67 -0.84
CA THR A 120 -16.65 3.33 -1.90
C THR A 120 -16.59 4.85 -1.78
N GLU A 121 -16.76 5.40 -0.57
CA GLU A 121 -16.67 6.84 -0.30
C GLU A 121 -15.29 7.40 -0.67
N CYS A 122 -14.21 6.73 -0.24
CA CYS A 122 -12.84 7.10 -0.57
C CYS A 122 -12.56 7.04 -2.09
N PHE A 123 -13.03 6.00 -2.77
CA PHE A 123 -12.88 5.89 -4.23
C PHE A 123 -13.67 6.97 -4.98
N GLN A 124 -14.85 7.37 -4.48
CA GLN A 124 -15.59 8.49 -5.05
C GLN A 124 -14.85 9.81 -4.83
N ALA A 125 -14.31 10.05 -3.63
CA ALA A 125 -13.48 11.21 -3.32
C ALA A 125 -12.25 11.28 -4.25
N ALA A 126 -11.60 10.15 -4.52
CA ALA A 126 -10.50 10.08 -5.48
C ALA A 126 -10.93 10.51 -6.90
N ILE A 127 -12.11 10.09 -7.38
CA ILE A 127 -12.61 10.52 -8.70
C ILE A 127 -12.88 12.03 -8.75
N VAL A 128 -13.41 12.60 -7.66
CA VAL A 128 -13.68 14.03 -7.55
C VAL A 128 -12.36 14.81 -7.55
N ALA A 129 -11.40 14.41 -6.71
CA ALA A 129 -10.08 15.02 -6.64
C ALA A 129 -9.35 14.99 -8.01
N ALA A 130 -9.44 13.86 -8.73
CA ALA A 130 -8.84 13.70 -10.06
C ALA A 130 -9.47 14.58 -11.15
N SER A 131 -10.68 15.10 -10.90
CA SER A 131 -11.45 15.90 -11.84
C SER A 131 -11.40 17.40 -11.51
N ALA A 132 -10.60 17.81 -10.53
CA ALA A 132 -10.48 19.20 -10.12
C ALA A 132 -9.80 20.06 -11.22
N PRO A 133 -10.24 21.31 -11.46
CA PRO A 133 -9.82 22.13 -12.61
C PRO A 133 -8.31 22.36 -12.75
N PHE A 134 -7.56 22.28 -11.65
CA PHE A 134 -6.10 22.52 -11.63
C PHE A 134 -5.27 21.25 -11.89
N SER A 135 -5.89 20.06 -11.96
CA SER A 135 -5.17 18.77 -12.15
C SER A 135 -4.66 18.56 -13.59
N PHE A 136 -5.02 19.42 -14.54
CA PHE A 136 -4.80 19.23 -15.99
C PHE A 136 -3.64 20.05 -16.57
N LEU A 137 -2.84 20.71 -15.74
CA LEU A 137 -1.79 21.62 -16.18
C LEU A 137 -0.51 20.93 -16.72
N SER A 138 -0.47 19.59 -16.75
CA SER A 138 0.61 18.81 -17.38
C SER A 138 0.08 17.61 -18.18
N PRO A 139 0.57 17.36 -19.41
CA PRO A 139 0.21 16.19 -20.21
C PRO A 139 0.49 14.84 -19.54
N SER A 140 1.55 14.73 -18.72
CA SER A 140 1.85 13.51 -17.95
C SER A 140 0.81 13.26 -16.86
N SER A 141 0.42 14.32 -16.14
CA SER A 141 -0.61 14.28 -15.09
C SER A 141 -1.99 13.92 -15.64
N PHE A 142 -2.29 14.25 -16.91
CA PHE A 142 -3.54 13.85 -17.56
C PHE A 142 -3.62 12.34 -17.81
N ILE A 143 -2.55 11.73 -18.36
CA ILE A 143 -2.49 10.28 -18.63
C ILE A 143 -2.54 9.51 -17.31
N ASP A 144 -1.78 9.96 -16.30
CA ASP A 144 -1.79 9.36 -14.96
C ASP A 144 -3.18 9.45 -14.32
N GLY A 145 -3.86 10.60 -14.46
CA GLY A 145 -5.24 10.78 -13.99
C GLY A 145 -6.24 9.85 -14.68
N LEU A 146 -6.10 9.61 -15.99
CA LEU A 146 -6.98 8.69 -16.74
C LEU A 146 -6.76 7.23 -16.31
N LEU A 147 -5.50 6.81 -16.18
CA LEU A 147 -5.15 5.47 -15.70
C LEU A 147 -5.69 5.24 -14.29
N LEU A 148 -5.51 6.22 -13.41
CA LEU A 148 -6.01 6.16 -12.04
C LEU A 148 -7.54 6.09 -12.01
N LYS A 149 -8.24 6.88 -12.81
CA LYS A 149 -9.71 6.83 -12.92
C LYS A 149 -10.19 5.48 -13.46
N SER A 150 -9.50 4.89 -14.42
CA SER A 150 -9.78 3.52 -14.91
C SER A 150 -9.61 2.49 -13.80
N TYR A 151 -8.53 2.59 -13.04
CA TYR A 151 -8.24 1.72 -11.90
C TYR A 151 -9.30 1.84 -10.79
N ILE A 152 -9.65 3.06 -10.37
CA ILE A 152 -10.68 3.33 -9.36
C ILE A 152 -12.03 2.76 -9.81
N LYS A 153 -12.41 2.96 -11.09
CA LYS A 153 -13.65 2.38 -11.64
C LYS A 153 -13.67 0.86 -11.56
N ARG A 154 -12.53 0.19 -11.78
CA ARG A 154 -12.44 -1.29 -11.62
C ARG A 154 -12.64 -1.67 -10.16
N ARG A 155 -12.01 -0.96 -9.21
CA ARG A 155 -12.20 -1.21 -7.76
C ARG A 155 -13.65 -1.03 -7.33
N LEU A 156 -14.30 0.06 -7.73
CA LEU A 156 -15.72 0.30 -7.49
C LEU A 156 -16.62 -0.78 -8.11
N LYS A 157 -16.29 -1.26 -9.32
CA LYS A 157 -17.02 -2.36 -9.95
C LYS A 157 -16.90 -3.65 -9.13
N HIS A 158 -15.72 -3.98 -8.63
CA HIS A 158 -15.53 -5.13 -7.75
C HIS A 158 -16.37 -5.01 -6.47
N LEU A 159 -16.33 -3.87 -5.79
CA LEU A 159 -17.15 -3.63 -4.59
C LEU A 159 -18.65 -3.81 -4.88
N LYS A 160 -19.15 -3.24 -5.99
CA LYS A 160 -20.56 -3.38 -6.40
C LYS A 160 -20.97 -4.80 -6.76
N GLN A 161 -20.06 -5.58 -7.32
CA GLN A 161 -20.33 -6.97 -7.70
C GLN A 161 -20.39 -7.90 -6.48
N GLY A 162 -19.97 -7.41 -5.30
CA GLY A 162 -19.91 -8.18 -4.06
C GLY A 162 -18.84 -9.27 -4.16
N LYS A 163 -19.15 -10.45 -3.60
CA LYS A 163 -18.23 -11.59 -3.58
C LYS A 163 -17.94 -12.10 -4.99
N ASN A 164 -16.68 -12.48 -5.20
CA ASN A 164 -16.20 -13.08 -6.44
C ASN A 164 -16.97 -14.38 -6.73
N ARG A 165 -17.66 -14.42 -7.87
CA ARG A 165 -18.48 -15.57 -8.28
C ARG A 165 -17.66 -16.81 -8.64
N LYS A 166 -16.38 -16.62 -8.97
CA LYS A 166 -15.43 -17.69 -9.27
C LYS A 166 -14.52 -18.01 -8.07
N ALA A 167 -14.94 -17.59 -6.87
CA ALA A 167 -14.14 -17.79 -5.69
C ALA A 167 -13.92 -19.28 -5.42
N ASP A 168 -12.67 -19.61 -5.18
CA ASP A 168 -12.22 -20.89 -4.65
C ASP A 168 -11.22 -20.58 -3.53
N PRO A 169 -11.70 -20.43 -2.28
CA PRO A 169 -10.85 -20.10 -1.14
C PRO A 169 -9.67 -21.08 -0.97
N LYS A 170 -9.89 -22.37 -1.26
CA LYS A 170 -8.86 -23.39 -1.12
C LYS A 170 -7.78 -23.26 -2.19
N MET A 171 -8.18 -22.95 -3.43
CA MET A 171 -7.22 -22.63 -4.48
C MET A 171 -6.45 -21.36 -4.14
N ALA A 172 -7.12 -20.32 -3.63
CA ALA A 172 -6.46 -19.08 -3.22
C ALA A 172 -5.44 -19.33 -2.10
N GLU A 173 -5.78 -20.12 -1.08
CA GLU A 173 -4.85 -20.54 -0.01
C GLU A 173 -3.65 -21.30 -0.58
N THR A 174 -3.89 -22.30 -1.44
CA THR A 174 -2.82 -23.06 -2.11
C THR A 174 -1.87 -22.13 -2.88
N CYS A 175 -2.41 -21.17 -3.62
CA CYS A 175 -1.61 -20.17 -4.33
C CYS A 175 -0.78 -19.32 -3.37
N LEU A 176 -1.32 -18.91 -2.22
CA LEU A 176 -0.55 -18.16 -1.22
C LEU A 176 0.58 -19.01 -0.61
N GLU A 177 0.31 -20.27 -0.30
CA GLU A 177 1.33 -21.20 0.20
C GLU A 177 2.46 -21.40 -0.83
N GLN A 178 2.11 -21.59 -2.10
CA GLN A 178 3.09 -21.65 -3.19
C GLN A 178 3.89 -20.35 -3.33
N ALA A 179 3.25 -19.20 -3.16
CA ALA A 179 3.95 -17.92 -3.17
C ALA A 179 5.00 -17.83 -2.04
N VAL A 180 4.66 -18.33 -0.85
CA VAL A 180 5.58 -18.41 0.29
C VAL A 180 6.75 -19.37 0.01
N ILE A 181 6.48 -20.53 -0.61
CA ILE A 181 7.53 -21.48 -1.02
C ILE A 181 8.48 -20.84 -2.02
N TYR A 182 7.96 -20.29 -3.12
CA TYR A 182 8.79 -19.62 -4.13
C TYR A 182 9.59 -18.46 -3.55
N ARG A 183 8.99 -17.68 -2.64
CA ARG A 183 9.71 -16.63 -1.91
C ARG A 183 10.88 -17.21 -1.12
N ASN A 184 10.69 -18.31 -0.38
CA ASN A 184 11.77 -18.93 0.40
C ASN A 184 12.90 -19.46 -0.48
N GLU A 185 12.59 -19.81 -1.73
CA GLU A 185 13.56 -20.18 -2.76
C GLU A 185 14.13 -18.96 -3.52
N GLU A 186 13.86 -17.74 -3.06
CA GLU A 186 14.23 -16.46 -3.69
C GLU A 186 13.69 -16.25 -5.12
N GLN A 187 12.71 -17.06 -5.54
CA GLN A 187 12.04 -16.98 -6.83
C GLN A 187 10.88 -15.97 -6.78
N TYR A 188 11.22 -14.70 -6.54
CA TYR A 188 10.24 -13.65 -6.26
C TYR A 188 9.23 -13.38 -7.40
N GLU A 189 9.62 -13.59 -8.66
CA GLU A 189 8.69 -13.44 -9.79
C GLU A 189 7.59 -14.50 -9.78
N LEU A 190 7.95 -15.74 -9.45
CA LEU A 190 6.98 -16.83 -9.31
C LEU A 190 6.12 -16.63 -8.06
N ALA A 191 6.69 -16.12 -6.98
CA ALA A 191 5.94 -15.73 -5.79
C ALA A 191 4.88 -14.66 -6.12
N ASP A 192 5.27 -13.60 -6.83
CA ASP A 192 4.34 -12.55 -7.28
C ASP A 192 3.27 -13.12 -8.24
N LYS A 193 3.62 -14.06 -9.13
CA LYS A 193 2.66 -14.75 -10.01
C LYS A 193 1.63 -15.55 -9.22
N GLN A 194 2.06 -16.32 -8.23
CA GLN A 194 1.16 -17.09 -7.39
C GLN A 194 0.26 -16.21 -6.52
N LEU A 195 0.80 -15.11 -6.00
CA LEU A 195 0.00 -14.10 -5.31
C LEU A 195 -1.09 -13.50 -6.22
N LEU A 196 -0.76 -13.20 -7.48
CA LEU A 196 -1.75 -12.77 -8.49
C LEU A 196 -2.82 -13.82 -8.78
N MET A 197 -2.47 -15.11 -8.78
CA MET A 197 -3.45 -16.19 -8.89
C MET A 197 -4.37 -16.25 -7.65
N ALA A 198 -3.83 -16.06 -6.45
CA ALA A 198 -4.64 -16.00 -5.23
C ALA A 198 -5.71 -14.89 -5.29
N PHE A 199 -5.39 -13.71 -5.85
CA PHE A 199 -6.37 -12.64 -6.07
C PHE A 199 -7.53 -13.06 -6.98
N GLN A 200 -7.31 -13.96 -7.95
CA GLN A 200 -8.36 -14.41 -8.88
C GLN A 200 -9.37 -15.34 -8.22
N PHE A 201 -8.93 -16.13 -7.23
CA PHE A 201 -9.75 -17.13 -6.55
C PHE A 201 -10.26 -16.66 -5.18
N ALA A 202 -9.75 -15.55 -4.65
CA ALA A 202 -10.23 -14.99 -3.39
C ALA A 202 -11.72 -14.59 -3.48
N PRO A 203 -12.54 -14.87 -2.43
CA PRO A 203 -13.91 -14.37 -2.30
C PRO A 203 -14.01 -12.86 -2.37
N ASP A 204 -13.11 -12.18 -1.67
CA ASP A 204 -12.97 -10.72 -1.66
C ASP A 204 -11.58 -10.35 -1.13
N TRP A 205 -11.27 -9.06 -1.18
CA TRP A 205 -9.96 -8.53 -0.79
C TRP A 205 -9.75 -8.58 0.72
N ALA A 206 -10.81 -8.45 1.51
CA ALA A 206 -10.73 -8.48 2.98
C ALA A 206 -10.41 -9.88 3.49
N TRP A 207 -11.05 -10.90 2.92
CA TRP A 207 -10.74 -12.31 3.14
C TRP A 207 -9.29 -12.58 2.77
N LEU A 208 -8.86 -12.18 1.58
CA LEU A 208 -7.49 -12.44 1.11
C LEU A 208 -6.45 -11.80 2.04
N HIS A 209 -6.66 -10.54 2.41
CA HIS A 209 -5.78 -9.82 3.32
C HIS A 209 -5.69 -10.51 4.69
N LYS A 210 -6.83 -10.92 5.27
CA LYS A 210 -6.89 -11.66 6.55
C LYS A 210 -6.18 -13.01 6.45
N THR A 211 -6.39 -13.75 5.36
CA THR A 211 -5.74 -15.05 5.09
C THR A 211 -4.23 -14.88 5.01
N ILE A 212 -3.74 -13.86 4.29
CA ILE A 212 -2.31 -13.53 4.21
C ILE A 212 -1.73 -13.23 5.60
N CYS A 213 -2.39 -12.38 6.38
CA CYS A 213 -1.91 -12.03 7.72
C CYS A 213 -1.81 -13.27 8.63
N LYS A 214 -2.79 -14.18 8.54
CA LYS A 214 -2.80 -15.44 9.30
C LYS A 214 -1.69 -16.38 8.84
N LEU A 215 -1.54 -16.58 7.52
CA LEU A 215 -0.56 -17.48 6.92
C LEU A 215 0.86 -17.12 7.37
N VAL A 216 1.24 -15.85 7.24
CA VAL A 216 2.58 -15.39 7.60
C VAL A 216 2.80 -15.38 9.12
N SER A 217 1.77 -15.09 9.92
CA SER A 217 1.88 -15.11 11.39
C SER A 217 1.95 -16.53 11.96
N GLY A 218 1.34 -17.51 11.28
CA GLY A 218 1.28 -18.91 11.70
C GLY A 218 2.52 -19.73 11.31
N GLY A 219 3.35 -19.26 10.37
CA GLY A 219 4.57 -19.93 9.91
C GLY A 219 5.76 -19.89 10.88
N LYS A 220 5.58 -19.48 12.15
CA LYS A 220 6.67 -19.42 13.15
C LYS A 220 7.02 -20.75 13.83
N HIS A 221 6.53 -21.88 13.33
CA HIS A 221 6.88 -23.20 13.87
C HIS A 221 7.32 -24.15 12.75
N GLY A 222 8.63 -24.30 12.65
CA GLY A 222 9.37 -25.31 11.90
C GLY A 222 10.79 -25.32 12.43
#